data_AF-A0A3M1QHH2-F1
#
_entry.id   AF-A0A3M1QHH2-F1
#
_cell.length_a   1.000
_cell.length_b   1.000
_cell.length_c   1.000
_cell.angle_alpha   90.00
_cell.angle_beta   90.00
_cell.angle_gamma   90.00
#
_symmetry.space_group_name_H-M   'P 1'
#
loop_
_entity.id
_entity.type
_entity.pdbx_description
1 polymer ?
#
loop_
_entity_poly.entity_id
_entity_poly.type
_entity_poly.pdbx_seq_one_letter_code
_entity_poly.pdbx_strand_id
1 'polypeptide(L)'
;RRGDGSFRLARLLDRFGREKFANVVVEGGATTLGAFFDQRLVDEIHVYVAPRLIGGRDAPAAIGGVGCAKVADATRLPGDARMKRLGDGWLVESRL
;
A
#
# COMPACT_ATOMS: atom_id res chain seq x y z
N ARG A 1 -20.20 2.09 14.32
CA ARG A 1 -19.84 3.52 14.49
C ARG A 1 -18.95 3.92 13.31
N ARG A 2 -19.48 4.67 12.34
CA ARG A 2 -18.64 5.33 11.32
C ARG A 2 -17.99 6.52 12.03
N GLY A 3 -16.71 6.39 12.35
CA GLY A 3 -15.91 7.53 12.79
C GLY A 3 -15.81 8.53 11.63
N ASP A 4 -15.95 9.80 11.96
CA ASP A 4 -15.56 10.94 11.16
C ASP A 4 -14.20 10.72 10.47
N GLY A 5 -14.27 10.45 9.16
CA GLY A 5 -13.34 9.63 8.40
C GLY A 5 -11.97 10.21 8.04
N SER A 6 -11.40 11.11 8.84
CA SER A 6 -9.95 11.36 8.77
C SER A 6 -9.26 10.55 9.85
N PHE A 7 -9.09 9.25 9.61
CA PHE A 7 -8.13 8.49 10.42
C PHE A 7 -6.77 9.12 10.20
N ARG A 8 -6.26 9.86 11.19
CA ARG A 8 -4.96 10.53 11.12
C ARG A 8 -3.89 9.46 11.29
N LEU A 9 -3.62 8.71 10.22
CA LEU A 9 -2.62 7.65 10.17
C LEU A 9 -1.28 8.13 10.72
N ALA A 10 -0.87 9.36 10.38
CA ALA A 10 0.33 9.98 10.94
C ALA A 10 0.34 10.00 12.48
N ARG A 11 -0.78 10.34 13.15
CA ARG A 11 -0.84 10.32 14.62
C ARG A 11 -0.78 8.91 15.20
N LEU A 12 -1.33 7.93 14.49
CA LEU A 12 -1.20 6.53 14.88
C LEU A 12 0.27 6.10 14.82
N LEU A 13 0.94 6.42 13.71
CA LEU A 13 2.36 6.10 13.51
C LEU A 13 3.24 6.84 14.55
N ASP A 14 2.96 8.10 14.86
CA ASP A 14 3.65 8.84 15.94
C ASP A 14 3.52 8.12 17.29
N ARG A 15 2.32 7.62 17.60
CA ARG A 15 2.08 6.86 18.82
C ARG A 15 2.87 5.56 18.83
N PHE A 16 2.88 4.82 17.72
CA PHE A 16 3.68 3.62 17.57
C PHE A 16 5.17 3.89 17.76
N GLY A 17 5.69 4.98 17.21
CA GLY A 17 7.08 5.41 17.43
C GLY A 17 7.39 5.68 18.91
N ARG A 18 6.47 6.34 19.64
CA ARG A 18 6.62 6.57 21.09
C ARG A 18 6.59 5.27 21.90
N GLU A 19 5.84 4.27 21.43
CA GLU A 19 5.76 2.92 22.01
C GLU A 19 6.90 2.00 21.53
N LYS A 20 7.88 2.54 20.79
CA LYS A 20 9.08 1.84 20.28
C LYS A 20 8.79 0.76 19.23
N PHE A 21 7.66 0.84 18.54
CA PHE A 21 7.44 0.07 17.33
C PHE A 21 8.21 0.72 16.18
N ALA A 22 9.31 0.08 15.76
CA ALA A 22 10.20 0.61 14.73
C ALA A 22 9.68 0.35 13.30
N ASN A 23 8.93 -0.73 13.09
CA ASN A 23 8.40 -1.13 11.79
C ASN A 23 6.94 -1.54 11.94
N VAL A 24 6.11 -1.18 10.96
CA VAL A 24 4.69 -1.55 10.90
C VAL A 24 4.42 -2.15 9.53
N VAL A 25 3.88 -3.37 9.52
CA VAL A 25 3.41 -4.01 8.30
C VAL A 25 1.92 -3.74 8.14
N VAL A 26 1.53 -3.25 6.96
CA VAL A 26 0.14 -2.92 6.63
C VAL A 26 -0.32 -3.83 5.50
N GLU A 27 -1.15 -4.81 5.83
CA GLU A 27 -1.69 -5.79 4.87
C GLU A 27 -3.18 -5.56 4.54
N GLY A 28 -3.75 -4.44 4.99
CA GLY A 28 -5.18 -4.16 4.88
C GLY A 28 -5.71 -4.20 3.43
N GLY A 29 -7.03 -4.09 3.27
CA GLY A 29 -7.65 -4.03 1.95
C GLY A 29 -7.39 -2.70 1.22
N ALA A 30 -7.93 -2.60 0.00
CA ALA A 30 -7.78 -1.45 -0.91
C ALA A 30 -7.89 -0.08 -0.23
N THR A 31 -8.90 0.11 0.62
CA THR A 31 -9.14 1.38 1.34
C THR A 31 -8.02 1.73 2.32
N THR A 32 -7.54 0.74 3.09
CA THR A 32 -6.48 0.97 4.07
C THR A 32 -5.17 1.28 3.37
N LEU A 33 -4.77 0.46 2.39
CA LEU A 33 -3.56 0.71 1.62
C LEU A 33 -3.64 2.06 0.89
N GLY A 34 -4.77 2.35 0.26
CA GLY A 34 -5.05 3.63 -0.37
C GLY A 34 -4.84 4.82 0.55
N ALA A 35 -5.34 4.77 1.79
CA ALA A 35 -5.17 5.86 2.75
C ALA A 35 -3.69 6.10 3.14
N PHE A 36 -2.86 5.05 3.21
CA PHE A 36 -1.41 5.19 3.43
C PHE A 36 -0.71 5.82 2.22
N PHE A 37 -1.08 5.42 1.00
CA PHE A 37 -0.56 6.02 -0.23
C PHE A 37 -0.98 7.49 -0.38
N ASP A 38 -2.26 7.80 -0.19
CA ASP A 38 -2.80 9.16 -0.27
C ASP A 38 -2.12 10.11 0.73
N GLN A 39 -1.75 9.60 1.91
CA GLN A 39 -1.05 10.37 2.95
C GLN A 39 0.49 10.32 2.85
N ARG A 40 1.05 9.62 1.85
CA ARG A 40 2.51 9.44 1.65
C ARG A 40 3.21 8.85 2.89
N LEU A 41 2.63 7.81 3.48
CA LEU A 41 3.13 7.15 4.69
C LEU A 41 3.71 5.75 4.42
N VAL A 42 4.13 5.48 3.19
CA VAL A 42 4.66 4.18 2.76
C VAL A 42 6.14 4.32 2.45
N ASP A 43 6.98 3.57 3.17
CA ASP A 43 8.43 3.53 2.94
C ASP A 43 8.85 2.35 2.05
N GLU A 44 8.13 1.23 2.10
CA GLU A 44 8.48 -0.01 1.41
C GLU A 44 7.22 -0.76 0.99
N ILE A 45 7.28 -1.43 -0.17
CA ILE A 45 6.19 -2.25 -0.70
C ILE A 45 6.64 -3.67 -0.99
N HIS A 46 5.71 -4.59 -0.76
CA HIS A 46 5.80 -6.01 -1.10
C HIS A 46 4.54 -6.38 -1.88
N VAL A 47 4.64 -6.52 -3.20
CA VAL A 47 3.50 -6.78 -4.09
C VAL A 47 3.55 -8.22 -4.57
N TYR A 48 2.56 -9.02 -4.16
CA TYR A 48 2.41 -10.39 -4.63
C TYR A 48 1.43 -10.48 -5.79
N VAL A 49 1.88 -11.09 -6.89
CA VAL A 49 1.08 -11.32 -8.09
C VAL A 49 0.93 -12.82 -8.32
N ALA A 50 -0.28 -13.34 -8.10
CA ALA A 50 -0.63 -14.73 -8.38
C ALA A 50 -0.95 -14.93 -9.89
N PRO A 51 -0.77 -16.14 -10.45
CA PRO A 51 -1.13 -16.46 -11.83
C PRO A 51 -2.65 -16.67 -11.99
N ARG A 52 -3.46 -15.70 -11.54
CA ARG A 52 -4.93 -15.77 -11.53
C ARG A 52 -5.54 -14.50 -12.12
N LEU A 53 -6.55 -14.66 -12.96
CA LEU A 53 -7.32 -13.57 -13.55
C LEU A 53 -8.74 -13.61 -12.96
N ILE A 54 -9.10 -12.60 -12.18
CA ILE A 54 -10.40 -12.55 -11.48
C ILE A 54 -11.41 -11.71 -12.28
N GLY A 55 -11.02 -10.51 -12.72
CA GLY A 55 -11.92 -9.56 -13.40
C GLY A 55 -13.03 -9.02 -12.48
N GLY A 56 -13.94 -8.23 -13.05
CA GLY A 56 -15.09 -7.65 -12.34
C GLY A 56 -15.01 -6.13 -12.21
N ARG A 57 -16.10 -5.43 -12.59
CA ARG A 57 -16.19 -3.97 -12.53
C ARG A 57 -16.02 -3.44 -11.10
N ASP A 58 -16.59 -4.15 -10.14
CA ASP A 58 -16.60 -3.78 -8.72
C ASP A 58 -15.59 -4.61 -7.91
N ALA A 59 -14.69 -5.34 -8.59
CA ALA A 59 -13.63 -6.06 -7.90
C ALA A 59 -12.70 -5.07 -7.18
N PRO A 60 -12.32 -5.33 -5.92
CA PRO A 60 -11.42 -4.44 -5.20
C PRO A 60 -10.08 -4.29 -5.93
N ALA A 61 -9.65 -3.04 -6.11
CA ALA A 61 -8.30 -2.74 -6.59
C ALA A 61 -7.24 -3.13 -5.54
N ALA A 62 -6.00 -3.33 -5.96
CA ALA A 62 -4.89 -3.58 -5.04
C ALA A 62 -4.63 -2.38 -4.11
N ILE A 63 -4.73 -1.16 -4.65
CA ILE A 63 -4.65 0.10 -3.92
C ILE A 63 -5.90 0.91 -4.27
N GLY A 64 -6.69 1.27 -3.25
CA GLY A 64 -7.86 2.14 -3.40
C GLY A 64 -7.53 3.58 -3.02
N GLY A 65 -8.52 4.30 -2.46
CA GLY A 65 -8.33 5.69 -2.01
C GLY A 65 -8.63 6.71 -3.10
N VAL A 66 -8.10 7.92 -2.93
CA VAL A 66 -8.22 9.03 -3.89
C VAL A 66 -7.35 8.78 -5.11
N GLY A 67 -6.13 8.28 -4.89
CA GLY A 67 -5.16 8.03 -5.95
C GLY A 67 -4.60 9.31 -6.58
N CYS A 68 -3.93 9.16 -7.72
CA CYS A 68 -3.35 10.28 -8.47
C CYS A 68 -4.22 10.67 -9.67
N ALA A 69 -4.32 11.98 -9.94
CA ALA A 69 -5.06 12.49 -11.11
C ALA A 69 -4.27 12.33 -12.42
N LYS A 70 -2.93 12.35 -12.35
CA LYS A 70 -2.03 12.22 -13.50
C LYS A 70 -1.01 11.13 -13.25
N VAL A 71 -0.59 10.44 -14.31
CA VAL A 71 0.46 9.40 -14.25
C VAL A 71 1.78 9.96 -13.72
N ALA A 72 2.09 11.23 -14.01
CA ALA A 72 3.28 11.89 -13.48
C ALA A 72 3.29 12.07 -11.96
N ASP A 73 2.10 12.04 -11.32
CA ASP A 73 1.95 12.16 -9.87
C ASP A 73 1.89 10.77 -9.18
N ALA A 74 1.93 9.69 -9.95
CA ALA A 74 1.89 8.33 -9.42
C ALA A 74 3.19 7.99 -8.69
N THR A 75 3.09 7.24 -7.60
CA THR A 75 4.26 6.65 -6.95
C THR A 75 4.99 5.73 -7.93
N ARG A 76 6.21 6.11 -8.28
CA ARG A 76 7.07 5.36 -9.20
C ARG A 76 8.01 4.48 -8.37
N LEU A 77 8.08 3.19 -8.69
CA LEU A 77 9.09 2.32 -8.11
C LEU A 77 10.50 2.76 -8.56
N PRO A 78 11.46 2.88 -7.63
CA PRO A 78 12.86 3.07 -7.95
C PRO A 78 13.42 2.00 -8.90
N GLY A 79 14.55 2.33 -9.55
CA GLY A 79 15.16 1.47 -10.57
C GLY A 79 15.78 0.18 -10.02
N ASP A 80 15.96 0.08 -8.70
CA ASP A 80 16.49 -1.07 -7.97
C ASP A 80 15.39 -1.99 -7.39
N ALA A 81 14.12 -1.72 -7.69
CA ALA A 81 13.02 -2.62 -7.38
C ALA A 81 13.30 -4.04 -7.88
N ARG A 82 13.09 -5.04 -7.02
CA ARG A 82 13.40 -6.45 -7.32
C ARG A 82 12.15 -7.26 -7.53
N MET A 83 12.18 -8.11 -8.55
CA MET A 83 11.14 -9.09 -8.82
C MET A 83 11.73 -10.49 -8.73
N LYS A 84 11.09 -11.37 -7.97
CA LYS A 84 11.49 -12.78 -7.85
C LYS A 84 10.28 -13.70 -7.93
N ARG A 85 10.50 -14.93 -8.40
CA ARG A 85 9.47 -15.97 -8.37
C ARG A 85 9.23 -16.41 -6.92
N LEU A 86 7.97 -16.50 -6.52
CA LEU A 86 7.57 -16.97 -5.20
C LEU A 86 6.37 -17.91 -5.34
N GLY A 87 6.61 -19.21 -5.12
CA GLY A 87 5.63 -20.24 -5.41
C GLY A 87 5.29 -20.31 -6.92
N ASP A 88 4.01 -20.23 -7.24
CA ASP A 88 3.48 -20.18 -8.61
C ASP A 88 3.35 -18.75 -9.17
N GLY A 89 3.61 -17.73 -8.35
CA GLY A 89 3.51 -16.32 -8.70
C GLY A 89 4.84 -15.56 -8.59
N TRP A 90 4.72 -14.24 -8.43
CA TRP A 90 5.85 -13.32 -8.33
C TRP A 90 5.70 -12.38 -7.13
N LEU A 91 6.83 -12.04 -6.52
CA LEU A 91 6.94 -10.99 -5.53
C LEU A 91 7.76 -9.84 -6.11
N VAL A 92 7.23 -8.62 -6.01
CA VAL A 92 7.95 -7.37 -6.28
C VAL A 92 8.21 -6.67 -4.95
N GLU A 93 9.47 -6.36 -4.67
CA GLU A 93 9.94 -5.67 -3.45
C GLU A 93 10.61 -4.35 -3.85
N SER A 94 10.24 -3.26 -3.18
CA SER A 94 10.88 -1.96 -3.40
C SER A 94 10.75 -1.09 -2.15
N ARG A 95 11.84 -0.41 -1.79
CA ARG A 95 11.76 0.81 -0.98
C ARG A 95 11.32 1.96 -1.89
N LEU A 96 10.52 2.90 -1.41
CA LEU A 96 9.98 4.02 -2.18
C LEU A 96 10.84 5.28 -2.05
#